data_AF-A0A9N9F4G3-F1
#
_entry.id   AF-A0A9N9F4G3-F1
#
_cell.length_a   1.000
_cell.length_b   1.000
_cell.length_c   1.000
_cell.angle_alpha   90.00
_cell.angle_beta   90.00
_cell.angle_gamma   90.00
#
_symmetry.space_group_name_H-M   'P 1'
#
loop_
_entity.id
_entity.type
_entity.pdbx_description
1 polymer ?
#
loop_
_entity_poly.entity_id
_entity_poly.type
_entity_poly.pdbx_seq_one_letter_code
_entity_poly.pdbx_strand_id
1 'polypeptide(L)' 'KCSTLDPDGCRSFPSNEYDDCLEDGFCEEWSAAKTDMIFASIIGGVTFFYLLYVLFISGRSLKQIGWKYISGAVFITC' A
#
# COMPACT_ATOMS: atom_id res chain seq x y z
N LYS A 1 20.43 0.33 -15.12
CA LYS A 1 19.67 0.06 -13.87
C LYS A 1 18.93 1.34 -13.54
N CYS A 2 17.60 1.29 -13.40
CA CYS A 2 16.84 2.49 -13.04
C CYS A 2 17.40 3.06 -11.72
N SER A 3 17.82 4.32 -11.77
CA SER A 3 18.51 5.00 -10.68
C SER A 3 18.17 6.48 -10.76
N THR A 4 18.14 7.15 -9.61
CA THR A 4 17.94 8.61 -9.54
C THR A 4 19.05 9.41 -10.23
N LEU A 5 20.19 8.77 -10.54
CA LEU A 5 21.32 9.38 -11.26
C LEU A 5 21.23 9.22 -12.79
N ASP A 6 20.29 8.44 -13.30
CA ASP A 6 20.09 8.19 -14.74
C ASP A 6 18.58 8.05 -15.05
N PRO A 7 17.87 9.18 -15.23
CA PRO A 7 16.42 9.19 -15.41
C PRO A 7 15.98 8.56 -16.74
N ASP A 8 16.81 8.61 -17.78
CA ASP A 8 16.55 8.01 -19.08
C ASP A 8 16.79 6.48 -19.08
N GLY A 9 17.52 5.98 -18.07
CA GLY A 9 17.76 4.55 -17.84
C GLY A 9 16.61 3.80 -17.15
N CYS A 10 15.48 4.48 -16.88
CA CYS A 10 14.29 3.87 -16.29
C CYS A 10 13.28 3.46 -17.37
N ARG A 11 13.03 2.16 -17.48
CA ARG A 11 11.97 1.60 -18.33
C ARG A 11 10.77 1.16 -17.49
N SER A 12 9.63 0.96 -18.14
CA SER A 12 8.48 0.30 -17.52
C SER A 12 8.86 -1.12 -17.10
N PHE A 13 8.41 -1.50 -15.90
CA PHE A 13 8.54 -2.85 -15.35
C PHE A 13 7.16 -3.35 -14.89
N PRO A 14 6.85 -4.64 -15.12
CA PRO A 14 7.56 -5.58 -15.97
C PRO A 14 7.31 -5.30 -17.46
N SER A 15 8.17 -5.83 -18.34
CA SER A 15 8.02 -5.78 -19.79
C SER A 15 8.35 -7.12 -20.44
N ASN A 16 7.50 -7.53 -21.39
CA ASN A 16 7.74 -8.71 -22.23
C ASN A 16 8.98 -8.56 -23.12
N GLU A 17 9.33 -7.33 -23.52
CA GLU A 17 10.47 -7.06 -24.41
C GLU A 17 11.83 -7.27 -23.73
N TYR A 18 11.84 -7.31 -22.39
CA TYR A 18 13.05 -7.41 -21.57
C TYR A 18 13.10 -8.70 -20.76
N ASP A 19 12.29 -9.71 -21.14
CA ASP A 19 12.23 -11.00 -20.47
C ASP A 19 11.95 -10.91 -18.95
N ASP A 20 11.18 -9.89 -18.52
CA ASP A 20 10.77 -9.80 -17.10
C ASP A 20 9.66 -10.80 -16.73
N CYS A 21 8.95 -11.32 -17.74
CA CYS A 21 7.82 -12.23 -17.60
C CYS A 21 8.22 -13.69 -17.86
N LEU A 22 9.48 -14.06 -17.67
CA LEU A 22 9.97 -15.43 -17.93
C LEU A 22 9.37 -16.48 -17.00
N GLU A 23 8.98 -16.08 -15.79
CA GLU A 23 8.29 -16.95 -14.85
C GLU A 23 6.79 -16.96 -15.14
N ASP A 24 6.22 -18.15 -15.26
CA ASP A 24 4.81 -18.35 -15.57
C ASP A 24 3.93 -17.62 -14.55
N GLY A 25 3.07 -16.72 -15.03
CA GLY A 25 2.15 -15.95 -14.20
C GLY A 25 2.72 -14.67 -13.58
N PHE A 26 4.04 -14.45 -13.59
CA PHE A 26 4.67 -13.31 -12.89
C PHE A 26 4.05 -11.95 -13.28
N CYS A 27 3.83 -11.72 -14.57
CA CYS A 27 3.31 -10.43 -15.03
C CYS A 27 1.82 -10.23 -14.73
N GLU A 28 1.05 -11.31 -14.65
CA GLU A 28 -0.34 -11.27 -14.20
C GLU A 28 -0.40 -10.98 -12.69
N GLU A 29 0.39 -11.70 -11.89
CA GLU A 29 0.50 -11.50 -10.45
C GLU A 29 1.01 -10.09 -10.13
N TRP A 30 1.99 -9.57 -10.86
CA TRP A 30 2.48 -8.21 -10.69
C TRP A 30 1.41 -7.16 -11.02
N SER A 31 0.61 -7.40 -12.06
CA SER A 31 -0.52 -6.53 -12.40
C SER A 31 -1.58 -6.50 -11.30
N ALA A 32 -1.89 -7.67 -10.72
CA ALA A 32 -2.77 -7.79 -9.58
C ALA A 32 -2.19 -7.06 -8.35
N ALA A 33 -0.93 -7.33 -8.01
CA ALA A 33 -0.23 -6.68 -6.89
C ALA A 33 -0.19 -5.16 -7.04
N LYS A 34 0.06 -4.64 -8.24
CA LYS A 34 0.01 -3.19 -8.52
C LYS A 34 -1.38 -2.61 -8.22
N THR A 35 -2.43 -3.33 -8.61
CA THR A 35 -3.82 -2.93 -8.35
C THR A 35 -4.11 -2.95 -6.85
N ASP A 36 -3.68 -3.99 -6.15
CA ASP A 36 -3.85 -4.13 -4.71
C ASP A 36 -3.09 -3.05 -3.93
N MET A 37 -1.89 -2.68 -4.37
CA MET A 37 -1.14 -1.56 -3.78
C MET A 37 -1.91 -0.23 -3.86
N ILE A 38 -2.61 0.02 -4.97
CA ILE A 38 -3.46 1.21 -5.12
C ILE A 38 -4.60 1.16 -4.09
N PHE A 39 -5.33 0.06 -4.02
CA PHE A 39 -6.41 -0.08 -3.03
C PHE A 39 -5.90 0.02 -1.58
N ALA A 40 -4.78 -0.62 -1.27
CA ALA A 40 -4.14 -0.55 0.03
C ALA A 40 -3.76 0.89 0.39
N SER A 41 -3.24 1.67 -0.56
CA SER A 41 -2.90 3.08 -0.34
C SER A 41 -4.13 3.95 -0.05
N ILE A 42 -5.25 3.71 -0.73
CA ILE A 42 -6.50 4.43 -0.51
C ILE A 42 -7.07 4.09 0.87
N ILE A 43 -7.21 2.80 1.18
CA ILE A 43 -7.74 2.33 2.45
C ILE A 43 -6.84 2.83 3.60
N GLY A 44 -5.54 2.62 3.49
CA GLY A 44 -4.56 3.08 4.48
C GLY A 44 -4.61 4.59 4.69
N GLY A 45 -4.72 5.38 3.61
CA GLY A 45 -4.88 6.84 3.69
C GLY A 45 -6.15 7.25 4.43
N VAL A 46 -7.30 6.70 4.07
CA VAL A 46 -8.59 6.99 4.74
C VAL A 46 -8.53 6.60 6.22
N THR A 47 -7.99 5.42 6.53
CA THR A 47 -7.81 4.96 7.91
C THR A 47 -6.91 5.91 8.68
N PHE A 48 -5.79 6.35 8.10
CA PHE A 48 -4.87 7.28 8.74
C PHE A 48 -5.56 8.62 9.09
N PHE A 49 -6.29 9.23 8.15
CA PHE A 49 -7.02 10.47 8.42
C PHE A 49 -8.13 10.29 9.46
N TYR A 50 -8.83 9.15 9.45
CA TYR A 50 -9.81 8.84 10.48
C TYR A 50 -9.18 8.73 11.87
N LEU A 51 -8.02 8.08 11.99
CA LEU A 51 -7.29 7.99 13.25
C LEU A 51 -6.82 9.35 13.74
N LEU A 52 -6.34 10.22 12.85
CA LEU A 52 -6.01 11.60 13.20
C LEU A 52 -7.25 12.36 13.71
N TYR A 53 -8.38 12.25 13.02
CA TYR A 53 -9.65 12.85 13.48
C TYR A 53 -10.04 12.35 14.88
N VAL A 54 -9.97 11.03 15.10
CA VAL A 54 -10.30 10.44 16.40
C VAL A 54 -9.36 10.94 17.50
N LEU A 55 -8.06 11.05 17.22
CA LEU A 55 -7.07 11.49 18.20
C LEU A 55 -7.15 12.98 18.53
N PHE A 56 -7.33 13.84 17.53
CA PHE A 56 -7.22 15.29 17.71
C PHE A 56 -8.56 15.99 17.92
N ILE A 57 -9.63 15.54 17.26
CA ILE A 57 -10.90 16.27 17.18
C ILE A 57 -11.99 15.61 18.01
N SER A 58 -11.97 14.28 18.14
CA SER A 58 -13.07 13.55 18.76
C SER A 58 -13.05 13.51 20.31
N GLY A 59 -14.23 13.25 20.89
CA GLY A 59 -14.41 13.07 22.33
C GLY A 59 -13.86 11.74 22.88
N ARG A 60 -13.83 11.60 24.21
CA ARG A 60 -13.25 10.43 24.93
C ARG A 60 -13.79 9.06 24.46
N SER A 61 -15.08 8.97 24.10
CA SER A 61 -15.73 7.73 23.68
C SER A 61 -15.20 7.21 22.33
N LEU A 62 -15.07 8.10 21.34
CA LEU A 62 -14.56 7.76 20.01
C LEU A 62 -13.08 7.36 20.07
N LYS A 63 -12.29 7.98 20.95
CA LYS A 63 -10.89 7.57 21.20
C LYS A 63 -10.76 6.13 21.68
N GLN A 64 -11.58 5.70 22.63
CA GLN A 64 -11.54 4.32 23.13
C GLN A 64 -11.93 3.29 22.05
N ILE A 65 -12.89 3.63 21.20
CA ILE A 65 -13.29 2.78 20.07
C ILE A 65 -12.16 2.71 19.03
N GLY A 66 -11.55 3.83 18.67
CA GLY A 66 -10.43 3.87 17.72
C GLY A 66 -9.24 3.02 18.17
N TRP A 67 -8.87 3.07 19.45
CA TRP A 67 -7.78 2.24 20.00
C TRP A 67 -8.05 0.74 19.91
N LYS A 68 -9.30 0.30 20.03
CA LYS A 68 -9.66 -1.13 19.84
C LYS A 68 -9.35 -1.58 18.42
N TYR A 69 -9.74 -0.79 17.42
CA TYR A 69 -9.47 -1.11 16.02
C TYR A 69 -7.96 -1.11 15.71
N ILE A 70 -7.20 -0.13 16.23
CA ILE A 70 -5.73 -0.11 16.06
C ILE A 70 -5.11 -1.37 16.68
N SER A 71 -5.46 -1.71 17.92
CA SER A 71 -4.90 -2.88 18.60
C SER A 71 -5.22 -4.19 17.89
N GLY A 72 -6.43 -4.32 17.34
CA GLY A 72 -6.83 -5.48 16.54
C GLY A 72 -6.06 -5.56 15.22
N ALA A 73 -5.88 -4.43 14.53
CA ALA A 73 -5.11 -4.38 13.30
C ALA A 73 -3.65 -4.81 13.51
N VAL A 74 -2.99 -4.28 14.55
CA VAL A 74 -1.59 -4.65 14.87
C VAL A 74 -1.46 -6.14 15.17
N PHE A 75 -2.40 -6.72 15.93
CA PHE A 75 -2.37 -8.14 16.26
C PHE A 75 -2.54 -9.05 15.04
N ILE A 76 -3.35 -8.66 14.04
CA ILE A 76 -3.55 -9.44 12.83
C ILE A 76 -2.32 -9.37 11.90
N THR A 77 -1.59 -8.26 11.93
CA THR A 77 -0.44 -8.02 11.04
C THR A 77 0.92 -8.45 11.62
N CYS A 78 0.97 -8.87 12.89
CA CYS A 78 2.16 -9.41 13.56
C CYS A 78 2.15 -10.94 13.54
#